data_AF-A0AAD4MAI3-F1
#
_entry.id   AF-A0AAD4MAI3-F1
#
_cell.length_a   1.000
_cell.length_b   1.000
_cell.length_c   1.000
_cell.angle_alpha   90.00
_cell.angle_beta   90.00
_cell.angle_gamma   90.00
#
_symmetry.space_group_name_H-M   'P 1'
#
loop_
_entity.id
_entity.type
_entity.pdbx_description
1 polymer ?
#
loop_
_entity_poly.entity_id
_entity_poly.type
_entity_poly.pdbx_seq_one_letter_code
_entity_poly.pdbx_strand_id
1 'polypeptide(L)' 'RQNSLSAETLQTLEKRLSQRPDRQELEDRNILKDGNVAPALQAAREQLQRSQLEDKLDQKLLHRPKPEELVKSGILKRD' A
#
# COMPACT_ATOMS: atom_id res chain seq x y z
N ARG A 1 36.41 5.75 22.20
CA ARG A 1 35.26 4.93 21.77
C ARG A 1 35.83 3.69 21.09
N GLN A 2 35.91 2.56 21.81
CA GLN A 2 36.38 1.30 21.21
C GLN A 2 35.22 0.72 20.39
N ASN A 3 35.39 0.71 19.08
CA ASN A 3 34.41 0.17 18.13
C ASN A 3 34.74 -1.31 17.90
N SER A 4 34.50 -2.15 18.89
CA SER A 4 34.71 -3.60 18.76
C SER A 4 33.42 -4.26 18.28
N LEU A 5 33.16 -4.17 16.98
CA LEU A 5 32.17 -5.06 16.34
C LEU A 5 32.79 -6.47 16.36
N SER A 6 32.07 -7.45 16.92
CA SER A 6 32.56 -8.84 16.93
C SER A 6 32.58 -9.38 15.49
N ALA A 7 33.54 -10.23 15.16
CA ALA A 7 33.63 -10.84 13.83
C ALA A 7 32.31 -11.56 13.43
N GLU A 8 31.61 -12.12 14.41
CA GLU A 8 30.28 -12.74 14.24
C GLU A 8 29.21 -11.74 13.82
N THR A 9 29.23 -10.51 14.36
CA THR A 9 28.29 -9.45 13.97
C THR A 9 28.51 -9.00 12.52
N LEU A 10 29.78 -8.93 12.08
CA LEU A 10 30.12 -8.58 10.70
C LEU A 10 29.66 -9.66 9.72
N GLN A 11 29.95 -10.93 9.99
CA GLN A 11 29.49 -12.05 9.17
C GLN A 11 27.96 -12.13 9.08
N THR A 12 27.27 -11.90 10.21
CA THR A 12 25.80 -11.88 10.23
C THR A 12 25.23 -10.74 9.40
N LEU A 13 25.85 -9.56 9.47
CA LEU A 13 25.42 -8.38 8.70
C LEU A 13 25.61 -8.60 7.20
N GLU A 14 26.78 -9.09 6.77
CA GLU A 14 27.07 -9.38 5.36
C GLU A 14 26.04 -10.35 4.77
N LYS A 15 25.73 -11.45 5.48
CA LYS A 15 24.71 -12.42 5.06
C LYS A 15 23.32 -11.79 4.92
N ARG A 16 22.94 -10.86 5.79
CA ARG A 16 21.64 -10.17 5.71
C ARG A 16 21.61 -9.16 4.56
N LEU A 17 22.70 -8.46 4.32
CA LEU A 17 22.80 -7.50 3.22
C LEU A 17 22.77 -8.21 1.86
N SER A 18 23.38 -9.40 1.74
CA SER A 18 23.33 -10.19 0.50
C SER A 18 21.93 -10.74 0.18
N GLN A 19 21.08 -10.90 1.20
CA GLN A 19 19.69 -11.37 1.08
C GLN A 19 18.67 -10.24 1.10
N ARG A 20 19.12 -8.98 1.00
CA ARG A 20 18.25 -7.81 1.08
C ARG A 20 17.32 -7.78 -0.15
N PRO A 21 16.00 -7.70 0.05
CA PRO A 21 15.04 -7.51 -1.04
C PRO A 21 15.26 -6.18 -1.77
N ASP A 22 14.97 -6.18 -3.06
CA ASP A 22 14.97 -4.96 -3.86
C ASP A 22 13.87 -4.00 -3.40
N ARG A 23 14.09 -2.70 -3.66
CA ARG A 23 13.13 -1.65 -3.31
C ARG A 23 11.75 -1.92 -3.90
N GLN A 24 11.70 -2.35 -5.16
CA GLN A 24 10.46 -2.62 -5.86
C GLN A 24 9.67 -3.77 -5.21
N GLU A 25 10.35 -4.83 -4.77
CA GLU A 25 9.70 -5.94 -4.04
C GLU A 25 9.07 -5.45 -2.73
N LEU A 26 9.74 -4.52 -2.03
CA LEU A 26 9.19 -3.93 -0.80
C LEU A 26 7.97 -3.04 -1.07
N GLU A 27 7.93 -2.34 -2.20
CA GLU A 27 6.78 -1.53 -2.64
C GLU A 27 5.60 -2.43 -3.03
N ASP A 28 5.85 -3.48 -3.83
CA ASP A 28 4.84 -4.45 -4.26
C ASP A 28 4.19 -5.18 -3.08
N ARG A 29 4.99 -5.48 -2.05
CA ARG A 29 4.52 -6.10 -0.79
C ARG A 29 3.89 -5.11 0.18
N ASN A 30 3.75 -3.83 -0.21
CA ASN A 30 3.21 -2.74 0.61
C ASN A 30 4.00 -2.47 1.92
N ILE A 31 5.27 -2.87 1.96
CA ILE A 31 6.18 -2.62 3.10
C ILE A 31 6.76 -1.22 2.99
N LEU A 32 7.26 -0.85 1.81
CA LEU A 32 7.69 0.51 1.50
C LEU A 32 6.56 1.25 0.77
N LYS A 33 6.30 2.50 1.18
CA LYS A 33 5.30 3.36 0.53
C LYS A 33 5.95 4.17 -0.59
N ASP A 34 5.23 4.43 -1.68
CA ASP A 34 5.73 5.15 -2.85
C ASP A 34 6.41 6.47 -2.49
N GLY A 35 7.69 6.56 -2.88
CA GLY A 35 8.68 7.41 -2.23
C GLY A 35 8.86 8.80 -2.82
N ASN A 36 7.77 9.53 -3.09
CA ASN A 36 7.87 10.96 -3.42
C ASN A 36 7.41 11.88 -2.28
N VAL A 37 7.06 11.32 -1.13
CA VAL A 37 6.57 12.06 0.04
C VAL A 37 7.57 11.91 1.18
N ALA A 38 7.87 13.03 1.84
CA ALA A 38 8.76 13.06 2.99
C ALA A 38 8.29 12.08 4.09
N PRO A 39 9.19 11.36 4.79
CA PRO A 39 8.81 10.38 5.80
C PRO A 39 7.83 10.90 6.86
N ALA A 40 8.02 12.15 7.29
CA ALA A 40 7.15 12.81 8.28
C ALA A 40 5.70 13.04 7.79
N LEU A 41 5.46 13.08 6.48
CA LEU A 41 4.16 13.37 5.88
C LEU A 41 3.42 12.11 5.38
N GLN A 42 4.06 10.94 5.43
CA GLN A 42 3.47 9.70 4.93
C GLN A 42 2.15 9.37 5.64
N ALA A 43 2.15 9.43 6.97
CA ALA A 43 0.95 9.16 7.76
C ALA A 43 -0.21 10.12 7.43
N ALA A 44 0.09 11.42 7.29
CA ALA A 44 -0.91 12.43 6.93
C ALA A 44 -1.48 12.21 5.52
N ARG A 45 -0.63 11.85 4.55
CA ARG A 45 -1.08 11.47 3.20
C ARG A 45 -2.01 10.27 3.24
N GLU A 46 -1.64 9.21 3.96
CA GLU A 46 -2.46 7.98 4.04
C GLU A 46 -3.82 8.26 4.67
N GLN A 47 -3.86 9.06 5.74
CA GLN A 47 -5.11 9.48 6.36
C GLN A 47 -6.00 10.26 5.38
N LEU A 48 -5.42 11.21 4.63
CA LEU A 48 -6.15 11.97 3.62
C LEU A 48 -6.68 11.07 2.50
N GLN A 49 -5.83 10.19 1.96
CA GLN A 49 -6.20 9.26 0.90
C GLN A 49 -7.33 8.33 1.35
N ARG A 50 -7.30 7.89 2.60
CA ARG A 50 -8.36 7.07 3.20
C ARG A 50 -9.68 7.85 3.29
N SER A 51 -9.66 9.06 3.85
CA SER A 51 -10.86 9.90 3.95
C SER A 51 -11.48 10.17 2.57
N GLN A 52 -10.66 10.50 1.58
CA GLN A 52 -11.14 10.71 0.21
C GLN A 52 -11.77 9.45 -0.40
N LEU A 53 -11.22 8.27 -0.08
CA LEU A 53 -11.76 7.00 -0.55
C LEU A 53 -13.09 6.67 0.13
N GLU A 54 -13.20 6.92 1.43
CA GLU A 54 -14.43 6.77 2.22
C GLU A 54 -15.54 7.66 1.62
N ASP A 55 -15.29 8.95 1.45
CA ASP A 55 -16.25 9.90 0.86
C ASP A 55 -16.68 9.46 -0.55
N LYS A 56 -15.72 9.05 -1.39
CA LYS A 56 -16.00 8.60 -2.75
C LYS A 56 -16.81 7.30 -2.78
N LEU A 57 -16.56 6.39 -1.85
CA LEU A 57 -17.30 5.15 -1.73
C LEU A 57 -18.74 5.44 -1.29
N ASP A 58 -18.93 6.28 -0.29
CA ASP A 58 -20.25 6.65 0.22
C ASP A 58 -21.10 7.29 -0.87
N GLN A 59 -20.55 8.22 -1.64
CA GLN A 59 -21.25 8.81 -2.79
C GLN A 59 -21.67 7.76 -3.83
N LYS A 60 -20.80 6.79 -4.14
CA LYS A 60 -21.12 5.70 -5.07
C LYS A 60 -22.18 4.74 -4.53
N LEU A 61 -22.20 4.51 -3.21
CA LEU A 61 -23.20 3.66 -2.57
C LEU A 61 -24.58 4.33 -2.56
N LEU A 62 -24.65 5.64 -2.32
CA LEU A 62 -25.90 6.41 -2.39
C LEU A 62 -26.53 6.35 -3.78
N HIS A 63 -25.71 6.42 -4.83
CA HIS A 63 -26.15 6.34 -6.23
C HIS A 63 -26.07 4.93 -6.83
N ARG A 64 -26.05 3.88 -5.99
CA ARG A 64 -25.93 2.51 -6.47
C ARG A 64 -27.19 2.12 -7.27
N PRO A 65 -27.06 1.80 -8.57
CA PRO A 65 -28.21 1.44 -9.41
C PRO A 65 -28.83 0.12 -8.95
N LYS A 66 -30.14 0.00 -9.13
CA LYS A 66 -30.85 -1.24 -8.79
C LYS A 66 -30.53 -2.34 -9.81
N PRO A 67 -30.62 -3.63 -9.42
CA PRO A 67 -30.40 -4.74 -10.34
C PRO A 67 -31.28 -4.66 -11.60
N GLU A 68 -32.53 -4.20 -11.46
CA GLU A 68 -33.49 -4.01 -12.55
C GLU A 68 -32.98 -3.00 -13.61
N GLU A 69 -32.37 -1.91 -13.16
CA GLU A 69 -31.77 -0.87 -14.02
C GLU A 69 -30.54 -1.41 -14.75
N LEU A 70 -29.77 -2.26 -14.07
CA LEU A 70 -28.62 -2.95 -14.67
C LEU A 70 -29.04 -3.98 -15.72
N VAL A 71 -30.17 -4.67 -15.53
CA VAL A 71 -30.75 -5.56 -16.56
C VAL A 71 -31.24 -4.75 -17.76
N LYS A 72 -31.94 -3.63 -17.53
CA LYS A 72 -32.43 -2.76 -18.61
C LYS A 72 -31.29 -2.16 -19.44
N SER A 73 -30.17 -1.83 -18.81
CA SER A 73 -28.98 -1.33 -19.49
C SER A 73 -28.12 -2.43 -20.15
N GLY A 74 -28.54 -3.70 -20.05
CA GLY A 74 -27.84 -4.84 -20.64
C GLY A 74 -26.54 -5.25 -19.94
N ILE A 75 -26.26 -4.67 -18.76
CA ILE A 75 -25.07 -4.98 -17.95
C ILE A 75 -25.27 -6.31 -17.21
N LEU A 76 -26.48 -6.55 -16.70
CA LEU A 76 -26.83 -7.75 -15.93
C LEU A 76 -27.80 -8.62 -16.75
N LYS A 77 -27.62 -9.93 -16.75
CA LYS A 77 -28.55 -10.86 -17.41
C LYS A 77 -29.70 -11.17 -16.45
N ARG A 78 -30.91 -11.28 -16.98
CA ARG A 78 -32.00 -11.92 -16.24
C ARG A 78 -31.72 -13.42 -16.24
N ASP A 79 -31.52 -13.97 -15.05
CA ASP A 79 -31.60 -15.42 -14.83
C ASP A 79 -33.03 -15.91 -15.10
#